data_AF-A0A1F3MBL2-F1
#
_entry.id   AF-A0A1F3MBL2-F1
#
_cell.length_a   1.000
_cell.length_b   1.000
_cell.length_c   1.000
_cell.angle_alpha   90.00
_cell.angle_beta   90.00
_cell.angle_gamma   90.00
#
_symmetry.space_group_name_H-M   'P 1'
#
loop_
_entity.id
_entity.type
_entity.pdbx_description
1 polymer ?
#
loop_
_entity_poly.entity_id
_entity_poly.type
_entity_poly.pdbx_seq_one_letter_code
_entity_poly.pdbx_strand_id
1 'polypeptide(L)'
;MVGLWLLAFGTKNMFIPDRKYLASLLLVLFSFYYANITFFPHSHILGDQVITHSHFYGGITTSAHPAHSHSDSSLAIINDLSLFLALALALGTVLFALEQTYRRSYIVLAIVPRSQQLEQNIQLRAPPASC
;
A
#
# COMPACT_ATOMS: atom_id res chain seq x y z
N MET A 1 -1.30 41.20 -18.04
CA MET A 1 -1.90 41.56 -16.73
C MET A 1 -3.10 40.66 -16.42
N VAL A 2 -2.89 39.35 -16.25
CA VAL A 2 -3.94 38.44 -15.75
C VAL A 2 -3.27 37.45 -14.81
N GLY A 3 -3.03 37.89 -13.59
CA GLY A 3 -2.28 37.14 -12.59
C GLY A 3 -2.52 37.75 -11.23
N LEU A 4 -3.79 37.83 -10.81
CA LEU A 4 -4.15 38.22 -9.44
C LEU A 4 -5.62 37.92 -9.09
N TRP A 5 -6.16 36.76 -9.46
CA TRP A 5 -7.53 36.38 -9.08
C TRP A 5 -7.68 34.99 -8.45
N LEU A 6 -6.59 34.23 -8.30
CA LEU A 6 -6.62 32.90 -7.65
C LEU A 6 -6.30 32.91 -6.14
N LEU A 7 -6.07 34.08 -5.53
CA LEU A 7 -5.76 34.20 -4.09
C LEU A 7 -6.86 34.83 -3.24
N ALA A 8 -8.07 35.03 -3.79
CA ALA A 8 -9.17 35.74 -3.11
C ALA A 8 -10.42 34.89 -2.84
N PHE A 9 -10.35 33.56 -2.95
CA PHE A 9 -11.39 32.66 -2.44
C PHE A 9 -10.92 31.92 -1.18
N GLY A 10 -11.16 32.57 -0.04
CA GLY A 10 -11.41 31.97 1.27
C GLY A 10 -10.66 30.69 1.67
N THR A 11 -9.43 30.84 2.15
CA THR A 11 -8.69 29.78 2.88
C THR A 11 -9.17 29.58 4.33
N LYS A 12 -10.27 30.21 4.76
CA LYS A 12 -10.61 30.26 6.19
C LYS A 12 -11.13 28.93 6.77
N ASN A 13 -11.59 27.99 5.94
CA ASN A 13 -12.13 26.70 6.41
C ASN A 13 -11.60 25.48 5.61
N MET A 14 -10.35 25.49 5.15
CA MET A 14 -9.76 24.27 4.58
C MET A 14 -9.34 23.35 5.73
N PHE A 15 -10.23 22.44 6.14
CA PHE A 15 -9.89 21.35 7.04
C PHE A 15 -8.85 20.48 6.34
N ILE A 16 -7.57 20.74 6.62
CA ILE A 16 -6.48 19.85 6.27
C ILE A 16 -6.40 18.86 7.44
N PRO A 17 -6.98 17.66 7.32
CA PRO A 17 -6.88 16.66 8.38
C PRO A 17 -5.40 16.41 8.68
N ASP A 18 -5.03 16.34 9.96
CA ASP A 18 -3.67 15.93 10.31
C ASP A 18 -3.34 14.62 9.60
N ARG A 19 -2.07 14.48 9.17
CA ARG A 19 -1.57 13.31 8.44
C ARG A 19 -2.00 11.97 9.08
N LYS A 20 -2.12 11.94 10.40
CA LYS A 20 -2.58 10.78 11.17
C LYS A 20 -4.04 10.42 10.87
N TYR A 21 -4.94 11.40 10.84
CA TYR A 21 -6.36 11.17 10.52
C TYR A 21 -6.55 10.75 9.07
N LEU A 22 -5.83 11.38 8.14
CA LEU A 22 -5.87 11.01 6.74
C LEU A 22 -5.33 9.58 6.53
N ALA A 23 -4.23 9.23 7.18
CA ALA A 23 -3.69 7.86 7.14
C ALA A 23 -4.68 6.84 7.70
N SER A 24 -5.32 7.12 8.85
CA SER A 24 -6.33 6.24 9.42
C SER A 24 -7.56 6.10 8.53
N LEU A 25 -8.04 7.19 7.94
CA LEU A 25 -9.19 7.17 7.04
C LEU A 25 -8.91 6.35 5.78
N LEU A 26 -7.74 6.54 5.17
CA LEU A 26 -7.32 5.74 4.02
C LEU A 26 -7.15 4.27 4.40
N LEU A 27 -6.54 3.97 5.55
CA LEU A 27 -6.39 2.59 6.02
C LEU A 27 -7.76 1.92 6.20
N VAL A 28 -8.71 2.58 6.85
CA VAL A 28 -10.07 2.04 7.03
C VAL A 28 -10.76 1.86 5.69
N LEU A 29 -10.71 2.86 4.80
CA LEU A 29 -11.31 2.80 3.47
C LEU A 29 -10.78 1.62 2.66
N PHE A 30 -9.46 1.46 2.57
CA PHE A 30 -8.84 0.39 1.78
C PHE A 30 -8.98 -0.98 2.43
N SER A 31 -8.93 -1.08 3.76
CA SER A 31 -9.15 -2.35 4.45
C SER A 31 -10.58 -2.83 4.26
N PHE A 32 -11.56 -1.92 4.40
CA PHE A 32 -12.96 -2.27 4.19
C PHE A 32 -13.24 -2.56 2.73
N TYR A 33 -12.69 -1.80 1.79
CA TYR A 33 -12.79 -2.08 0.36
C TYR A 33 -12.19 -3.43 0.01
N TYR A 34 -10.99 -3.75 0.50
CA TYR A 34 -10.33 -5.03 0.25
C TYR A 34 -11.16 -6.20 0.79
N ALA A 35 -11.68 -6.08 2.02
CA ALA A 35 -12.60 -7.07 2.58
C ALA A 35 -13.87 -7.20 1.72
N ASN A 36 -14.42 -6.08 1.26
CA ASN A 36 -15.59 -6.01 0.39
C ASN A 36 -15.36 -6.80 -0.91
N ILE A 37 -14.24 -6.56 -1.61
CA ILE A 37 -13.92 -7.24 -2.88
C ILE A 37 -13.37 -8.67 -2.70
N THR A 38 -13.14 -9.14 -1.48
CA THR A 38 -12.62 -10.50 -1.25
C THR A 38 -13.69 -11.43 -0.70
N PHE A 39 -14.57 -10.91 0.16
CA PHE A 39 -15.67 -11.68 0.72
C PHE A 39 -16.89 -11.60 -0.20
N PHE A 40 -17.58 -12.73 -0.37
CA PHE A 40 -18.83 -12.85 -1.14
C PHE A 40 -18.69 -12.62 -2.67
N PRO A 41 -17.82 -13.38 -3.37
CA PRO A 41 -17.80 -13.35 -4.82
C PRO A 41 -19.12 -13.88 -5.38
N HIS A 42 -19.66 -13.18 -6.36
CA HIS A 42 -20.83 -13.58 -7.13
C HIS A 42 -20.65 -13.19 -8.60
N SER A 43 -21.34 -13.91 -9.48
CA SER A 43 -21.20 -13.75 -10.93
C SER A 43 -22.52 -13.34 -11.56
N HIS A 44 -22.45 -12.43 -12.53
CA HIS A 44 -23.56 -12.03 -13.38
C HIS A 44 -23.29 -12.49 -14.81
N ILE A 45 -24.30 -13.04 -15.47
CA ILE A 45 -24.25 -13.40 -16.88
C ILE A 45 -24.95 -12.28 -17.66
N LEU A 46 -24.19 -11.51 -18.42
CA LEU A 46 -24.67 -10.42 -19.27
C LEU A 46 -24.36 -10.78 -20.73
N GLY A 47 -25.32 -11.43 -21.40
CA GLY A 47 -25.09 -12.01 -22.73
C GLY A 47 -24.06 -13.13 -22.67
N ASP A 48 -22.96 -13.00 -23.42
CA ASP A 48 -21.84 -13.97 -23.48
C ASP A 48 -20.72 -13.68 -22.46
N GLN A 49 -20.84 -12.62 -21.66
CA GLN A 49 -19.83 -12.23 -20.68
C GLN A 49 -20.24 -12.63 -19.26
N VAL A 50 -19.33 -13.32 -18.55
CA VAL A 50 -19.46 -13.60 -17.11
C VAL A 50 -18.67 -12.55 -16.34
N ILE A 51 -19.37 -11.71 -15.58
CA ILE A 51 -18.75 -10.70 -14.71
C ILE A 51 -18.79 -11.21 -13.28
N THR A 52 -17.63 -11.54 -12.72
CA THR A 52 -17.51 -11.99 -11.33
C THR A 52 -16.96 -10.85 -10.47
N HIS A 53 -17.66 -10.52 -9.39
CA HIS A 53 -17.25 -9.49 -8.45
C HIS A 53 -17.74 -9.80 -7.03
N SER A 54 -17.24 -9.08 -6.03
CA SER A 54 -17.48 -9.35 -4.61
C SER A 54 -17.83 -8.06 -3.89
N HIS A 55 -18.89 -8.08 -3.10
CA HIS A 55 -19.17 -7.06 -2.10
C HIS A 55 -20.17 -7.57 -1.04
N PHE A 56 -20.21 -6.91 0.12
CA PHE A 56 -21.22 -7.10 1.15
C PHE A 56 -22.61 -6.97 0.53
N TYR A 57 -23.41 -8.03 0.67
CA TYR A 57 -24.78 -8.05 0.18
C TYR A 57 -25.72 -7.44 1.22
N GLY A 58 -26.40 -6.35 0.85
CA GLY A 58 -27.34 -5.61 1.71
C GLY A 58 -28.79 -6.09 1.61
N GLY A 59 -29.04 -7.34 1.22
CA GLY A 59 -30.38 -7.88 1.08
C GLY A 59 -30.53 -9.22 1.80
N ILE A 60 -31.73 -9.51 2.30
CA ILE A 60 -32.18 -10.89 2.49
C ILE A 60 -33.04 -11.17 1.28
N THR A 61 -32.49 -11.83 0.26
CA THR A 61 -33.32 -12.38 -0.81
C THR A 61 -33.47 -13.87 -0.58
N THR A 62 -34.71 -14.33 -0.68
CA THR A 62 -35.09 -15.75 -0.60
C THR A 62 -34.64 -16.55 -1.81
N SER A 63 -34.00 -15.89 -2.78
CA SER A 63 -33.51 -16.46 -4.03
C SER A 63 -32.01 -16.23 -4.10
N ALA A 64 -31.23 -17.24 -4.46
CA ALA A 64 -29.77 -17.20 -4.57
C ALA A 64 -29.22 -16.25 -5.67
N HIS A 65 -30.03 -15.29 -6.13
CA HIS A 65 -29.66 -14.26 -7.08
C HIS A 65 -29.64 -12.90 -6.38
N PRO A 66 -28.48 -12.24 -6.28
CA PRO A 66 -28.38 -10.89 -5.76
C PRO A 66 -29.19 -9.95 -6.65
N ALA A 67 -30.35 -9.50 -6.15
CA ALA A 67 -31.27 -8.61 -6.88
C ALA A 67 -30.80 -7.15 -6.85
N HIS A 68 -29.54 -6.87 -7.19
CA HIS A 68 -29.01 -5.51 -7.29
C HIS A 68 -28.22 -5.34 -8.60
N SER A 69 -28.32 -4.15 -9.18
CA SER A 69 -27.62 -3.76 -10.40
C SER A 69 -26.72 -2.56 -10.12
N HIS A 70 -25.60 -2.48 -10.80
CA HIS A 70 -24.68 -1.36 -10.72
C HIS A 70 -24.98 -0.32 -11.80
N SER A 71 -24.91 0.96 -11.44
CA SER A 71 -24.79 2.03 -12.44
C SER A 71 -23.37 2.08 -13.00
N ASP A 72 -23.19 2.57 -14.22
CA ASP A 72 -21.87 2.75 -14.84
C ASP A 72 -20.92 3.57 -13.97
N SER A 73 -21.44 4.59 -13.27
CA SER A 73 -20.68 5.40 -12.33
C SER A 73 -20.15 4.62 -11.13
N SER A 74 -20.93 3.65 -10.62
CA SER A 74 -20.51 2.81 -9.51
C SER A 74 -19.41 1.82 -9.94
N LEU A 75 -19.48 1.31 -11.17
CA LEU A 75 -18.45 0.46 -11.75
C LEU A 75 -17.14 1.21 -11.95
N ALA A 76 -17.20 2.47 -12.43
CA ALA A 76 -16.03 3.32 -12.57
C ALA A 76 -15.31 3.56 -11.23
N ILE A 77 -16.07 3.88 -10.17
CA ILE A 77 -15.51 4.07 -8.81
C ILE A 77 -14.85 2.79 -8.30
N ILE A 78 -15.49 1.63 -8.51
CA ILE A 78 -14.93 0.33 -8.12
C ILE A 78 -13.61 0.08 -8.86
N ASN A 79 -13.57 0.33 -10.17
CA ASN A 79 -12.37 0.18 -10.98
C ASN A 79 -11.23 1.09 -10.50
N ASP A 80 -11.51 2.37 -10.27
CA ASP A 80 -10.51 3.34 -9.83
C ASP A 80 -9.94 3.00 -8.45
N LEU A 81 -10.79 2.53 -7.54
CA LEU A 81 -10.38 2.12 -6.21
C LEU A 81 -9.54 0.83 -6.23
N SER A 82 -9.89 -0.12 -7.12
CA SER A 82 -9.08 -1.32 -7.41
C SER A 82 -7.70 -0.95 -7.93
N LEU A 83 -7.65 -0.08 -8.94
CA LEU A 83 -6.39 0.36 -9.54
C LEU A 83 -5.52 1.08 -8.52
N PHE A 84 -6.10 1.96 -7.72
CA PHE A 84 -5.38 2.68 -6.67
C PHE A 84 -4.81 1.73 -5.62
N LEU A 85 -5.60 0.76 -5.14
CA LEU A 85 -5.14 -0.23 -4.17
C LEU A 85 -3.99 -1.07 -4.73
N ALA A 86 -4.10 -1.54 -5.98
CA ALA A 86 -3.06 -2.30 -6.65
C ALA A 86 -1.76 -1.49 -6.77
N LEU A 87 -1.85 -0.22 -7.16
CA LEU A 87 -0.71 0.68 -7.28
C LEU A 87 -0.07 0.96 -5.91
N ALA A 88 -0.87 1.21 -4.88
CA ALA A 88 -0.39 1.45 -3.52
C ALA A 88 0.39 0.24 -2.97
N LEU A 89 -0.13 -0.97 -3.18
CA LEU A 89 0.55 -2.21 -2.80
C LEU A 89 1.84 -2.41 -3.59
N ALA A 90 1.82 -2.22 -4.92
CA ALA A 90 3.00 -2.32 -5.76
C ALA A 90 4.10 -1.35 -5.31
N LEU A 91 3.78 -0.07 -5.14
CA LEU A 91 4.74 0.94 -4.66
C LEU A 91 5.25 0.62 -3.26
N GLY A 92 4.37 0.23 -2.34
CA GLY A 92 4.74 -0.17 -0.98
C GLY A 92 5.73 -1.33 -0.97
N THR A 93 5.51 -2.36 -1.79
CA THR A 93 6.41 -3.51 -1.89
C THR A 93 7.78 -3.14 -2.48
N VAL A 94 7.82 -2.29 -3.51
CA VAL A 94 9.07 -1.81 -4.11
C VAL A 94 9.87 -1.00 -3.10
N LEU A 95 9.24 -0.02 -2.43
CA LEU A 95 9.92 0.81 -1.43
C LEU A 95 10.45 -0.03 -0.26
N PHE A 96 9.66 -0.98 0.23
CA PHE A 96 10.10 -1.90 1.28
C PHE A 96 11.29 -2.75 0.83
N ALA A 97 11.26 -3.31 -0.39
CA ALA A 97 12.37 -4.10 -0.93
C ALA A 97 13.65 -3.27 -1.07
N LEU A 98 13.54 -2.01 -1.51
CA LEU A 98 14.68 -1.09 -1.62
C LEU A 98 15.28 -0.79 -0.24
N GLU A 99 14.46 -0.51 0.77
CA GLU A 99 14.93 -0.26 2.14
C GLU A 99 15.65 -1.48 2.72
N GLN A 100 15.10 -2.69 2.54
CA GLN A 100 15.73 -3.92 3.00
C GLN A 100 17.08 -4.16 2.29
N THR A 101 17.15 -3.88 0.99
CA THR A 101 18.38 -4.01 0.20
C THR A 101 19.44 -3.02 0.65
N TYR A 102 19.05 -1.75 0.85
CA TYR A 102 19.92 -0.70 1.37
C TYR A 102 20.44 -1.03 2.77
N ARG A 103 19.58 -1.53 3.68
CA ARG A 103 20.00 -1.92 5.03
C ARG A 103 21.01 -3.07 4.99
N ARG A 104 20.78 -4.07 4.12
CA ARG A 104 21.71 -5.19 3.93
C ARG A 104 23.06 -4.73 3.37
N SER A 105 23.07 -3.90 2.35
CA SER A 105 24.32 -3.40 1.75
C SER A 105 25.11 -2.54 2.73
N TYR A 106 24.44 -1.67 3.52
CA TYR A 106 25.07 -0.90 4.58
C TYR A 106 25.75 -1.78 5.63
N ILE A 107 25.07 -2.83 6.11
CA ILE A 107 25.65 -3.79 7.07
C ILE A 107 26.89 -4.47 6.49
N VAL A 108 26.82 -4.97 5.25
CA VAL A 108 27.96 -5.64 4.60
C VAL A 108 29.15 -4.69 4.45
N LEU A 109 28.92 -3.49 3.94
CA LEU A 109 29.99 -2.51 3.72
C LEU A 109 30.57 -1.93 5.02
N ALA A 110 29.75 -1.73 6.06
CA ALA A 110 30.19 -1.11 7.30
C ALA A 110 30.80 -2.10 8.30
N ILE A 111 30.33 -3.36 8.34
CA ILE A 111 30.65 -4.31 9.41
C ILE A 111 31.70 -5.32 8.99
N VAL A 112 31.62 -5.86 7.76
CA VAL A 112 32.57 -6.88 7.27
C VAL A 112 34.02 -6.38 7.31
N PRO A 113 34.38 -5.21 6.75
CA PRO A 113 35.77 -4.76 6.80
C PRO A 113 36.27 -4.49 8.22
N ARG A 114 35.40 -3.99 9.12
CA ARG A 114 35.75 -3.80 10.55
C ARG A 114 36.02 -5.13 11.24
N SER A 115 35.23 -6.17 10.95
CA SER A 115 35.45 -7.51 11.52
C SER A 115 36.76 -8.15 11.05
N GLN A 116 37.07 -8.03 9.75
CA GLN A 116 38.33 -8.53 9.19
C GLN A 116 39.56 -7.82 9.78
N GLN A 117 39.47 -6.50 9.97
CA GLN A 117 40.54 -5.74 10.64
C GLN A 117 40.74 -6.16 12.10
N LEU A 118 39.66 -6.47 12.82
CA LEU A 118 39.77 -6.95 14.21
C LEU A 118 40.48 -8.31 14.26
N GLU A 119 40.10 -9.25 13.39
CA GLU A 119 40.75 -10.57 13.37
C GLU A 119 42.23 -10.49 12.99
N GLN A 120 42.58 -9.64 12.02
CA GLN A 120 43.98 -9.39 11.65
C GLN A 120 44.80 -8.80 12.81
N ASN A 121 44.21 -7.92 13.62
CA ASN A 121 44.88 -7.33 14.79
C ASN A 121 45.05 -8.32 15.94
N ILE A 122 44.18 -9.33 16.06
CA ILE A 122 44.29 -10.39 17.08
C ILE A 122 45.36 -11.42 16.72
N GLN A 123 45.69 -11.59 15.43
CA GLN A 123 46.65 -12.59 14.97
C GLN A 123 48.11 -12.11 14.82
N LEU A 124 48.46 -10.89 15.25
CA LEU A 124 49.81 -10.32 15.04
C LEU A 124 50.67 -10.13 16.30
N ARG A 125 50.62 -11.09 17.25
CA ARG A 125 51.74 -11.26 18.19
C ARG A 125 51.92 -12.74 18.52
N ALA A 126 53.00 -13.33 18.02
CA ALA A 126 53.49 -14.58 18.59
C ALA A 126 53.78 -14.33 20.09
N PRO A 127 53.41 -15.25 20.99
CA PRO A 127 53.68 -15.11 22.42
C PRO A 127 55.19 -14.89 22.61
N PRO A 128 55.61 -14.02 23.55
CA PRO A 128 57.02 -13.72 23.75
C PRO A 128 57.77 -15.02 24.00
N ALA A 129 58.83 -15.25 23.23
CA ALA A 129 59.71 -16.39 23.45
C ALA A 129 60.32 -16.23 24.84
N SER A 130 59.93 -17.11 25.76
CA SER A 130 60.63 -17.29 27.03
C SER A 130 62.03 -17.80 26.73
N CYS A 131 63.02 -17.03 27.19
CA CYS A 131 64.46 -17.33 27.14
C CYS A 131 64.80 -18.69 27.77
#